data_AF-A0A7G5ENN0-F1
#
_entry.id   AF-A0A7G5ENN0-F1
#
_cell.length_a   1.000
_cell.length_b   1.000
_cell.length_c   1.000
_cell.angle_alpha   90.00
_cell.angle_beta   90.00
_cell.angle_gamma   90.00
#
_symmetry.space_group_name_H-M   'P 1'
#
loop_
_entity.id
_entity.type
_entity.pdbx_description
1 polymer ?
#
loop_
_entity_poly.entity_id
_entity_poly.type
_entity_poly.pdbx_seq_one_letter_code
_entity_poly.pdbx_strand_id
1 'polypeptide(L)'
;MVSVLVNGAVVPMSSASSLAAGLLAAGITAVRVSPVGQGARAPYCMMGVCFECMVDVNGRPNQQACLITPKDGMEVTTMQAAPSLLDAQEAKHV
;
A
#
# COMPACT_ATOMS: atom_id res chain seq x y z
N MET A 1 -2.15 -5.47 20.15
CA MET A 1 -2.73 -5.97 18.88
C MET A 1 -3.80 -4.99 18.46
N VAL A 2 -3.87 -4.68 17.18
CA VAL A 2 -4.89 -3.81 16.58
C VAL A 2 -5.49 -4.50 15.35
N SER A 3 -6.74 -4.21 15.04
CA SER A 3 -7.46 -4.70 13.88
C SER A 3 -7.48 -3.62 12.79
N VAL A 4 -6.82 -3.90 11.67
CA VAL A 4 -6.77 -3.03 10.49
C VAL A 4 -7.58 -3.66 9.37
N LEU A 5 -8.42 -2.89 8.69
CA LEU A 5 -9.14 -3.34 7.51
C LEU A 5 -8.23 -3.16 6.28
N VAL A 6 -7.75 -4.25 5.69
CA VAL A 6 -6.91 -4.23 4.50
C VAL A 6 -7.69 -4.78 3.32
N ASN A 7 -7.95 -3.96 2.30
CA ASN A 7 -8.77 -4.33 1.14
C ASN A 7 -10.13 -4.96 1.53
N GLY A 8 -10.75 -4.47 2.61
CA GLY A 8 -12.01 -5.00 3.14
C GLY A 8 -11.89 -6.24 4.03
N ALA A 9 -10.70 -6.80 4.24
CA ALA A 9 -10.45 -7.92 5.14
C ALA A 9 -9.84 -7.45 6.47
N VAL A 10 -10.31 -7.98 7.60
CA VAL A 10 -9.74 -7.65 8.92
C VAL A 10 -8.42 -8.39 9.12
N VAL A 11 -7.34 -7.63 9.31
CA VAL A 11 -5.99 -8.14 9.50
C VAL A 11 -5.48 -7.69 10.88
N PRO A 12 -5.20 -8.62 11.80
CA PRO A 12 -4.62 -8.30 13.08
C PRO A 12 -3.12 -7.97 12.95
N MET A 13 -2.69 -6.88 13.58
CA MET A 13 -1.30 -6.41 13.53
C MET A 13 -0.81 -5.96 14.92
N SER A 14 0.51 -5.94 15.11
CA SER A 14 1.11 -5.36 16.32
C SER A 14 1.11 -3.84 16.22
N SER A 15 0.61 -3.17 17.27
CA SER A 15 0.70 -1.70 17.42
C SER A 15 2.10 -1.22 17.80
N ALA A 16 3.03 -2.14 18.10
CA ALA A 16 4.44 -1.82 18.37
C ALA A 16 5.31 -1.81 17.10
N SER A 17 4.76 -2.26 15.95
CA SER A 17 5.46 -2.29 14.66
C SER A 17 4.88 -1.26 13.69
N SER A 18 5.56 -1.01 12.57
CA SER A 18 4.97 -0.22 11.48
C SER A 18 3.86 -0.99 10.76
N LEU A 19 2.98 -0.25 10.07
CA LEU A 19 1.94 -0.81 9.22
C LEU A 19 2.56 -1.71 8.14
N ALA A 20 3.70 -1.29 7.56
CA ALA A 20 4.44 -2.11 6.59
C ALA A 20 4.88 -3.46 7.15
N ALA A 21 5.39 -3.49 8.39
CA ALA A 21 5.78 -4.73 9.05
C ALA A 21 4.56 -5.62 9.32
N GLY A 22 3.44 -5.03 9.73
CA GLY A 22 2.17 -5.75 9.89
C GLY A 22 1.65 -6.37 8.59
N LEU A 23 1.71 -5.63 7.48
CA LEU A 23 1.33 -6.14 6.15
C LEU A 23 2.21 -7.32 5.72
N LEU A 24 3.53 -7.22 5.88
CA LEU A 24 4.46 -8.32 5.57
C LEU A 24 4.20 -9.54 6.46
N ALA A 25 3.98 -9.36 7.75
CA ALA A 25 3.67 -10.44 8.68
C ALA A 25 2.35 -11.16 8.33
N ALA A 26 1.40 -10.44 7.74
CA ALA A 26 0.16 -10.98 7.20
C ALA A 26 0.30 -11.63 5.80
N GLY A 27 1.52 -11.69 5.25
CA GLY A 27 1.79 -12.26 3.92
C GLY A 27 1.48 -11.33 2.75
N ILE A 28 1.18 -10.05 3.01
CA ILE A 28 0.83 -9.06 1.98
C ILE A 28 2.13 -8.43 1.45
N THR A 29 2.68 -9.04 0.41
CA THR A 29 3.96 -8.65 -0.22
C THR A 29 3.79 -7.82 -1.49
N ALA A 30 2.58 -7.63 -1.99
CA ALA A 30 2.27 -6.74 -3.11
C ALA A 30 1.33 -5.63 -2.63
N VAL A 31 1.90 -4.50 -2.20
CA VAL A 31 1.14 -3.37 -1.64
C VAL A 31 0.92 -2.24 -2.63
N ARG A 32 1.74 -2.18 -3.69
CA ARG A 32 1.52 -1.33 -4.85
C ARG A 32 2.04 -1.98 -6.12
N VAL A 33 1.57 -1.49 -7.26
CA VAL A 33 2.14 -1.84 -8.57
C VAL A 33 2.89 -0.63 -9.14
N SER A 34 4.07 -0.88 -9.72
CA SER A 34 4.86 0.15 -10.38
C SER A 34 4.11 0.68 -11.63
N PRO A 35 4.01 2.02 -11.81
CA PRO A 35 3.42 2.57 -13.03
C PRO A 35 4.27 2.28 -14.28
N VAL A 36 5.58 2.01 -14.09
CA VAL A 36 6.49 1.59 -15.14
C VAL A 36 6.74 0.10 -15.03
N GLY A 37 6.44 -0.65 -16.08
CA GLY A 37 6.71 -2.09 -16.16
C GLY A 37 5.83 -2.99 -15.28
N GLN A 38 4.82 -2.42 -14.58
CA GLN A 38 3.78 -3.15 -13.84
C GLN A 38 4.28 -4.16 -12.79
N GLY A 39 5.50 -4.00 -12.29
CA GLY A 39 6.04 -4.87 -11.24
C GLY A 39 5.35 -4.63 -9.90
N ALA A 40 4.94 -5.72 -9.22
CA ALA A 40 4.46 -5.67 -7.85
C ALA A 40 5.58 -5.24 -6.90
N ARG A 41 5.24 -4.40 -5.92
CA ARG A 41 6.20 -3.84 -4.96
C ARG A 41 5.78 -4.13 -3.52
N ALA A 42 6.79 -4.44 -2.72
CA ALA A 42 6.68 -4.76 -1.29
C ALA A 42 7.41 -3.68 -0.46
N PRO A 43 7.11 -3.56 0.85
CA PRO A 43 8.00 -2.84 1.74
C PRO A 43 9.44 -3.38 1.68
N TYR A 44 10.39 -2.48 1.42
CA TYR A 44 11.81 -2.84 1.23
C TYR A 44 12.71 -2.18 2.27
N CYS A 45 12.88 -0.85 2.20
CA CYS A 45 13.87 -0.16 3.07
C CYS A 45 13.44 0.01 4.53
N MET A 46 12.14 -0.05 4.84
CA MET A 46 11.56 0.27 6.16
C MET A 46 11.94 1.63 6.78
N MET A 47 12.50 2.56 6.00
CA MET A 47 13.02 3.85 6.47
C MET A 47 12.36 5.08 5.81
N GLY A 48 11.39 4.85 4.91
CA GLY A 48 10.72 5.95 4.21
C GLY A 48 11.49 6.53 3.01
N VAL A 49 12.51 5.84 2.50
CA VAL A 49 13.36 6.36 1.40
C VAL A 49 13.07 5.73 0.04
N CYS A 50 12.60 4.48 -0.01
CA CYS A 50 12.39 3.75 -1.28
C CYS A 50 11.02 3.96 -1.93
N PHE A 51 10.01 4.43 -1.18
CA PHE A 51 8.63 4.58 -1.66
C PHE A 51 7.93 3.31 -2.18
N GLU A 52 8.48 2.12 -1.92
CA GLU A 52 7.90 0.85 -2.34
C GLU A 52 6.70 0.42 -1.45
N CYS A 53 6.63 0.90 -0.22
CA CYS A 53 5.58 0.57 0.75
C CYS A 53 4.34 1.47 0.69
N MET A 54 4.04 2.08 -0.46
CA MET A 54 2.96 3.05 -0.55
C MET A 54 1.60 2.36 -0.57
N VAL A 55 0.68 2.87 0.22
CA VAL A 55 -0.71 2.40 0.37
C VAL A 55 -1.62 3.61 0.57
N ASP A 56 -2.92 3.41 0.43
CA ASP A 56 -3.90 4.40 0.84
C ASP A 56 -4.32 4.10 2.29
N VAL A 57 -4.41 5.12 3.14
CA VAL A 57 -4.78 4.96 4.56
C VAL A 57 -5.92 5.91 4.89
N ASN A 58 -7.07 5.38 5.30
CA ASN A 58 -8.27 6.16 5.64
C ASN A 58 -8.62 7.20 4.55
N GLY A 59 -8.60 6.78 3.28
CA GLY A 59 -8.86 7.64 2.12
C GLY A 59 -7.74 8.61 1.76
N ARG A 60 -6.60 8.63 2.48
CA ARG A 60 -5.42 9.44 2.12
C ARG A 60 -4.51 8.61 1.23
N PRO A 61 -4.30 9.01 -0.04
CA PRO A 61 -3.50 8.22 -0.94
C PRO A 61 -2.00 8.37 -0.65
N ASN A 62 -1.19 7.47 -1.19
CA ASN A 62 0.27 7.63 -1.24
C ASN A 62 0.93 7.78 0.15
N GLN A 63 0.50 6.97 1.12
CA GLN A 63 1.06 6.98 2.46
C GLN A 63 2.15 5.93 2.60
N GLN A 64 3.27 6.30 3.22
CA GLN A 64 4.39 5.38 3.43
C GLN A 64 4.09 4.47 4.63
N ALA A 65 3.61 3.25 4.36
CA ALA A 65 3.23 2.31 5.43
C ALA A 65 4.35 2.04 6.45
N CYS A 66 5.63 2.16 6.05
CA CYS A 66 6.76 1.97 6.97
C CYS A 66 6.90 3.07 8.03
N LEU A 67 6.31 4.24 7.82
CA LEU A 67 6.33 5.37 8.75
C LEU A 67 5.05 5.49 9.59
N ILE A 68 4.10 4.57 9.42
CA ILE A 68 2.79 4.62 10.07
C ILE A 68 2.71 3.56 11.15
N THR A 69 2.29 3.94 12.35
CA THR A 69 1.90 3.00 13.40
C THR A 69 0.44 2.59 13.19
N PRO A 70 0.12 1.28 13.09
CA PRO A 70 -1.23 0.81 12.88
C PRO A 70 -2.10 1.07 14.12
N LYS A 71 -3.38 1.34 13.90
CA LYS A 71 -4.38 1.66 14.93
C LYS A 71 -5.67 0.92 14.64
N ASP A 72 -6.47 0.65 15.67
CA ASP A 72 -7.80 0.04 15.49
C ASP A 72 -8.69 0.89 14.59
N GLY A 73 -9.43 0.22 13.72
CA GLY A 73 -10.36 0.86 12.78
C GLY A 73 -9.68 1.57 11.61
N MET A 74 -8.35 1.45 11.48
CA MET A 74 -7.64 1.93 10.29
C MET A 74 -8.05 1.12 9.06
N GLU A 75 -8.33 1.81 7.96
CA GLU A 75 -8.61 1.23 6.65
C GLU A 75 -7.42 1.47 5.72
N VAL A 76 -6.99 0.41 5.05
CA VAL A 76 -5.82 0.37 4.20
C VAL A 76 -6.18 -0.28 2.86
N THR A 77 -5.82 0.38 1.77
CA THR A 77 -6.01 -0.15 0.42
C THR A 77 -4.67 -0.25 -0.28
N THR A 78 -4.40 -1.42 -0.88
CA THR A 78 -3.21 -1.62 -1.72
C THR A 78 -3.40 -0.95 -3.08
N MET A 79 -2.34 -0.33 -3.61
CA MET A 79 -2.43 0.49 -4.80
C MET A 79 -2.31 -0.33 -6.09
N GLN A 80 -3.17 -0.05 -7.06
CA GLN A 80 -3.03 -0.57 -8.42
C GLN A 80 -2.22 0.40 -9.28
N ALA A 81 -1.68 -0.07 -10.39
CA ALA A 81 -0.98 0.82 -11.34
C ALA A 81 -2.01 1.79 -11.92
N ALA A 82 -1.68 3.08 -11.91
CA ALA A 82 -2.40 4.03 -12.74
C ALA A 82 -2.18 3.67 -14.23
N PRO A 83 -3.17 3.90 -15.10
CA PRO A 83 -2.96 3.80 -16.55
C PRO A 83 -1.76 4.63 -16.97
N SER A 84 -0.96 4.13 -17.92
CA SER A 84 0.13 4.95 -18.45
C SER A 84 -0.44 6.15 -19.20
N LEU A 85 0.36 7.21 -19.34
CA LEU A 85 -0.09 8.38 -20.11
C LEU A 85 -0.39 8.01 -21.57
N LEU A 86 0.33 7.02 -22.12
CA LEU A 86 0.08 6.48 -23.45
C LEU A 86 -1.31 5.82 -23.51
N ASP A 87 -1.63 4.95 -22.55
CA ASP A 87 -2.94 4.29 -22.45
C ASP A 87 -4.09 5.32 -22.31
N ALA A 88 -3.86 6.37 -21.50
CA ALA A 88 -4.83 7.43 -21.28
C ALA A 88 -5.02 8.34 -22.50
N GLN A 89 -3.99 8.48 -23.35
CA GLN A 89 -4.04 9.24 -24.60
C GLN A 89 -4.81 8.47 -25.69
N GLU A 90 -4.64 7.14 -25.77
CA GLU A 90 -5.40 6.28 -26.69
C GLU A 90 -6.90 6.27 -26.35
N ALA A 91 -7.24 6.19 -25.06
CA ALA A 91 -8.64 6.18 -24.60
C ALA A 91 -9.40 7.51 -24.85
N LYS A 92 -8.70 8.61 -25.14
CA LYS A 92 -9.32 9.91 -25.46
C LYS A 92 -9.60 10.13 -26.94
N HIS A 93 -9.11 9.27 -27.83
CA HIS A 93 -9.25 9.38 -29.29
C HIS A 93 -10.25 8.38 -29.88
N VAL A 94 -10.97 7.64 -29.05
CA VAL A 94 -12.05 6.70 -29.43
C VAL A 94 -13.41 7.30 -29.12
#